data_AF-A0AAT9LEJ8-F1
#
_entry.id   AF-A0AAT9LEJ8-F1
#
_cell.length_a   1.000
_cell.length_b   1.000
_cell.length_c   1.000
_cell.angle_alpha   90.00
_cell.angle_beta   90.00
_cell.angle_gamma   90.00
#
_symmetry.space_group_name_H-M   'P 1'
#
loop_
_entity.id
_entity.type
_entity.pdbx_description
1 polymer ?
#
loop_
_entity_poly.entity_id
_entity_poly.type
_entity_poly.pdbx_seq_one_letter_code
_entity_poly.pdbx_strand_id
1 'polypeptide(L)'
;MTYAFSLDEICHEPDRDTPLCDVKNALLGDSRFVPLLDADSEGSYFIPRAALDRWFVWLNTRLALAGVFRLSEAKLTKIACSLRKEGCWKALGTDMVASPRRLGLISPSPVAGEYVFPLAWVLSNLPPQQITTARDVTSAMLDPLERKKCLETETIDVLLAHFDERERFVVTQREGLVDGKKETLEEIGHHLGLSRERVRQIEAAFWKKVLGKKKRGKYDLRNKLLRLFVAQFIESGGTLLVPCPSNTASATCFLCKGLGIPFYRLDDFPYIIVGISFMYTRQLTEPDRDTFSLYADRVSRELVEEWDLFMREEDIKILAQHIFSKRVRRLSKAEKVALALRHIGCPSHYSKVTEVYNALWPDDPSTERNIHAVLNREQYGVVWIGVRGTFALREWGYERPDKTLFKCVEEIVRSKYQETGRPVSFDVIRAEIGRYRRLVNPTSLYFAACFNPNLSREGSQSFVPKCECAHGMKDDSPSDDALDQIFAEFEKKWATEKPES
;
A
#
# COMPACT_ATOMS: atom_id res chain seq x y z
N MET A 1 -37.54 -13.56 0.24
CA MET A 1 -36.47 -13.18 -0.72
C MET A 1 -37.01 -13.45 -2.10
N THR A 2 -36.83 -12.51 -3.03
CA THR A 2 -37.11 -12.78 -4.44
C THR A 2 -35.89 -13.51 -4.99
N TYR A 3 -36.08 -14.72 -5.50
CA TYR A 3 -35.02 -15.50 -6.14
C TYR A 3 -34.75 -14.95 -7.54
N ALA A 4 -33.54 -15.19 -8.04
CA ALA A 4 -33.25 -15.09 -9.46
C ALA A 4 -34.14 -16.09 -10.20
N PHE A 5 -34.66 -15.68 -11.35
CA PHE A 5 -35.54 -16.48 -12.18
C PHE A 5 -34.93 -16.69 -13.56
N SER A 6 -35.27 -17.81 -14.20
CA SER A 6 -34.90 -18.06 -15.60
C SER A 6 -35.96 -17.50 -16.56
N LEU A 7 -35.61 -17.36 -17.84
CA LEU A 7 -36.60 -17.01 -18.88
C LEU A 7 -37.71 -18.06 -18.97
N ASP A 8 -37.36 -19.34 -18.81
CA ASP A 8 -38.33 -20.43 -18.85
C ASP A 8 -39.37 -20.29 -17.73
N GLU A 9 -38.96 -19.94 -16.51
CA GLU A 9 -39.87 -19.74 -15.38
C GLU A 9 -40.90 -18.61 -15.60
N ILE A 10 -40.58 -17.61 -16.42
CA ILE A 10 -41.53 -16.53 -16.77
C ILE A 10 -42.54 -17.00 -17.83
N CYS A 11 -42.11 -17.84 -18.77
CA CYS A 11 -42.91 -18.22 -19.94
C CYS A 11 -43.81 -19.45 -19.72
N HIS A 12 -43.86 -20.02 -18.51
CA HIS A 12 -44.78 -21.12 -18.16
C HIS A 12 -46.27 -20.69 -17.98
N GLU A 13 -46.67 -19.48 -18.41
CA GLU A 13 -48.08 -19.12 -18.57
C GLU A 13 -48.59 -19.58 -19.95
N PRO A 14 -49.67 -20.40 -20.03
CA PRO A 14 -50.07 -21.09 -21.27
C PRO A 14 -50.69 -20.23 -22.38
N ASP A 15 -50.64 -18.89 -22.30
CA ASP A 15 -51.44 -17.98 -23.14
C ASP A 15 -50.66 -16.80 -23.78
N ARG A 16 -49.33 -16.91 -23.96
CA ARG A 16 -48.53 -15.85 -24.63
C ARG A 16 -47.80 -16.31 -25.89
N ASP A 17 -48.21 -15.76 -27.04
CA ASP A 17 -47.52 -15.82 -28.34
C ASP A 17 -46.21 -15.00 -28.39
N THR A 18 -45.68 -14.52 -27.25
CA THR A 18 -44.48 -13.66 -27.25
C THR A 18 -43.21 -14.50 -27.32
N PRO A 19 -42.34 -14.30 -28.33
CA PRO A 19 -41.07 -15.00 -28.42
C PRO A 19 -40.17 -14.76 -27.20
N LEU A 20 -39.50 -15.82 -26.71
CA LEU A 20 -38.53 -15.75 -25.61
C LEU A 20 -37.41 -14.72 -25.86
N CYS A 21 -37.03 -14.50 -27.13
CA CYS A 21 -36.04 -13.51 -27.51
C CYS A 21 -36.49 -12.07 -27.24
N ASP A 22 -37.77 -11.75 -27.42
CA ASP A 22 -38.32 -10.41 -27.16
C ASP A 22 -38.39 -10.14 -25.66
N VAL A 23 -38.80 -11.14 -24.87
CA VAL A 23 -38.78 -11.06 -23.39
C VAL A 23 -37.36 -10.87 -22.88
N LYS A 24 -36.39 -11.64 -23.42
CA LYS A 24 -34.97 -11.49 -23.07
C LYS A 24 -34.44 -10.10 -23.41
N ASN A 25 -34.72 -9.58 -24.60
CA ASN A 25 -34.29 -8.24 -25.02
C ASN A 25 -34.93 -7.15 -24.16
N ALA A 26 -36.21 -7.28 -23.80
CA ALA A 26 -36.89 -6.36 -22.90
C ALA A 26 -36.24 -6.35 -21.50
N LEU A 27 -35.90 -7.52 -20.94
CA LEU A 27 -35.22 -7.62 -19.65
C LEU A 27 -33.79 -7.09 -19.67
N LEU A 28 -33.04 -7.31 -20.75
CA LEU A 28 -31.70 -6.75 -20.94
C LEU A 28 -31.73 -5.23 -21.10
N GLY A 29 -32.78 -4.68 -21.73
CA GLY A 29 -33.00 -3.24 -21.85
C GLY A 29 -33.52 -2.57 -20.59
N ASP A 30 -34.09 -3.32 -19.64
CA ASP A 30 -34.66 -2.80 -18.42
C ASP A 30 -33.62 -2.77 -17.28
N SER A 31 -33.17 -1.57 -16.93
CA SER A 31 -32.22 -1.32 -15.85
C SER A 31 -32.65 -1.85 -14.47
N ARG A 32 -33.93 -2.16 -14.26
CA ARG A 32 -34.45 -2.74 -13.01
C ARG A 32 -34.04 -4.19 -12.81
N PHE A 33 -33.63 -4.88 -13.87
CA PHE A 33 -33.16 -6.26 -13.81
C PHE A 33 -31.65 -6.32 -14.00
N VAL A 34 -31.06 -7.37 -13.44
CA VAL A 34 -29.63 -7.66 -13.56
C VAL A 34 -29.50 -9.02 -14.21
N PRO A 35 -28.83 -9.13 -15.38
CA PRO A 35 -28.53 -10.41 -15.98
C PRO A 35 -27.46 -11.13 -15.16
N LEU A 36 -27.66 -12.43 -14.92
CA LEU A 36 -26.76 -13.32 -14.22
C LEU A 36 -26.28 -14.36 -15.23
N LEU A 37 -25.11 -14.12 -15.82
CA LEU A 37 -24.51 -15.05 -16.78
C LEU A 37 -23.94 -16.27 -16.04
N ASP A 38 -24.39 -17.46 -16.41
CA ASP A 38 -23.77 -18.73 -16.02
C ASP A 38 -22.94 -19.22 -17.21
N ALA A 39 -21.67 -19.56 -16.99
CA ALA A 39 -20.70 -19.82 -18.06
C ALA A 39 -21.09 -20.98 -19.00
N ASP A 40 -22.03 -21.84 -18.57
CA ASP A 40 -22.36 -23.09 -19.25
C ASP A 40 -23.84 -23.23 -19.61
N SER A 41 -24.66 -22.18 -19.52
CA SER A 41 -26.06 -22.23 -19.97
C SER A 41 -26.42 -21.05 -20.85
N GLU A 42 -27.00 -21.33 -22.03
CA GLU A 42 -27.66 -20.34 -22.89
C GLU A 42 -28.83 -19.61 -22.17
N GLY A 43 -29.26 -20.13 -21.02
CA GLY A 43 -30.26 -19.54 -20.13
C GLY A 43 -29.74 -18.31 -19.39
N SER A 44 -30.29 -17.15 -19.73
CA SER A 44 -30.05 -15.90 -19.01
C SER A 44 -30.91 -15.87 -17.74
N TYR A 45 -30.29 -15.94 -16.56
CA TYR A 45 -30.98 -15.69 -15.30
C TYR A 45 -31.10 -14.20 -15.07
N PHE A 46 -32.19 -13.78 -14.44
CA PHE A 46 -32.39 -12.38 -14.08
C PHE A 46 -32.79 -12.26 -12.62
N ILE A 47 -32.35 -11.17 -11.99
CA ILE A 47 -32.80 -10.79 -10.65
C ILE A 47 -33.18 -9.32 -10.63
N PRO A 48 -34.27 -8.92 -9.95
CA PRO A 48 -34.54 -7.51 -9.74
C PRO A 48 -33.40 -6.86 -8.96
N ARG A 49 -32.86 -5.76 -9.45
CA ARG A 49 -31.74 -5.02 -8.84
C ARG A 49 -32.00 -4.70 -7.37
N ALA A 50 -33.21 -4.25 -7.05
CA ALA A 50 -33.61 -3.96 -5.67
C ALA A 50 -33.64 -5.19 -4.76
N ALA A 51 -33.85 -6.40 -5.31
CA ALA A 51 -33.76 -7.64 -4.53
C ALA A 51 -32.29 -8.03 -4.30
N LEU A 52 -31.45 -7.88 -5.32
CA LEU A 52 -30.00 -8.12 -5.24
C LEU A 52 -29.32 -7.18 -4.23
N ASP A 53 -29.59 -5.87 -4.29
CA ASP A 53 -29.00 -4.90 -3.37
C ASP A 53 -29.46 -5.17 -1.92
N ARG A 54 -30.73 -5.52 -1.71
CA ARG A 54 -31.23 -5.95 -0.38
C ARG A 54 -30.58 -7.23 0.12
N TRP A 55 -30.25 -8.17 -0.76
CA TRP A 55 -29.48 -9.35 -0.40
C TRP A 55 -28.06 -8.99 0.06
N PHE A 56 -27.39 -8.04 -0.61
CA PHE A 56 -26.09 -7.53 -0.15
C PHE A 56 -26.17 -6.78 1.18
N VAL A 57 -27.26 -6.08 1.47
CA VAL A 57 -27.51 -5.49 2.80
C VAL A 57 -27.63 -6.58 3.88
N TRP A 58 -28.37 -7.65 3.59
CA TRP A 58 -28.45 -8.83 4.47
C TRP A 58 -27.06 -9.45 4.69
N LEU A 59 -26.27 -9.62 3.63
CA LEU A 59 -24.93 -10.19 3.69
C LEU A 59 -24.01 -9.33 4.56
N ASN A 60 -23.95 -8.01 4.34
CA ASN A 60 -23.16 -7.09 5.15
C ASN A 60 -23.53 -7.14 6.64
N THR A 61 -24.81 -7.28 6.94
CA THR A 61 -25.30 -7.41 8.32
C THR A 61 -24.79 -8.71 8.98
N ARG A 62 -24.84 -9.82 8.25
CA ARG A 62 -24.34 -11.12 8.74
C ARG A 62 -22.82 -11.12 8.93
N LEU A 63 -22.11 -10.54 7.97
CA LEU A 63 -20.67 -10.36 8.00
C LEU A 63 -20.22 -9.48 9.18
N ALA A 64 -20.92 -8.37 9.43
CA ALA A 64 -20.69 -7.51 10.59
C ALA A 64 -20.83 -8.26 11.92
N LEU A 65 -21.91 -9.05 12.08
CA LEU A 65 -22.15 -9.86 13.28
C LEU A 65 -21.12 -10.98 13.47
N ALA A 66 -20.57 -11.51 12.37
CA ALA A 66 -19.56 -12.57 12.37
C ALA A 66 -18.13 -12.04 12.52
N GLY A 67 -17.90 -10.73 12.39
CA GLY A 67 -16.56 -10.14 12.36
C GLY A 67 -15.75 -10.52 11.11
N VAL A 68 -16.43 -10.81 9.98
CA VAL A 68 -15.79 -11.20 8.71
C VAL A 68 -16.00 -10.09 7.70
N PHE A 69 -14.92 -9.48 7.20
CA PHE A 69 -15.01 -8.29 6.34
C PHE A 69 -14.40 -8.48 4.96
N ARG A 70 -13.93 -9.70 4.68
CA ARG A 70 -13.27 -10.10 3.45
C ARG A 70 -13.70 -11.51 3.06
N LEU A 71 -13.97 -11.72 1.77
CA LEU A 71 -14.30 -13.03 1.20
C LEU A 71 -13.55 -13.23 -0.11
N SER A 72 -13.06 -14.45 -0.34
CA SER A 72 -12.62 -14.83 -1.69
C SER A 72 -13.83 -14.94 -2.63
N GLU A 73 -13.61 -14.71 -3.91
CA GLU A 73 -14.63 -14.84 -4.95
C GLU A 73 -15.33 -16.20 -4.87
N ALA A 74 -14.58 -17.30 -4.74
CA ALA A 74 -15.13 -18.64 -4.58
C ALA A 74 -16.09 -18.79 -3.38
N LYS A 75 -15.79 -18.16 -2.23
CA LYS A 75 -16.69 -18.18 -1.06
C LYS A 75 -17.93 -17.32 -1.32
N LEU A 76 -17.76 -16.15 -1.91
CA LEU A 76 -18.86 -15.25 -2.24
C LEU A 76 -19.82 -15.88 -3.27
N THR A 77 -19.29 -16.54 -4.31
CA THR A 77 -20.06 -17.30 -5.31
C THR A 77 -20.91 -18.38 -4.64
N LYS A 78 -20.33 -19.16 -3.71
CA LYS A 78 -21.08 -20.17 -2.94
C LYS A 78 -22.21 -19.57 -2.11
N ILE A 79 -21.98 -18.42 -1.47
CA ILE A 79 -23.01 -17.73 -0.69
C ILE A 79 -24.10 -17.17 -1.62
N ALA A 80 -23.71 -16.65 -2.78
CA ALA A 80 -24.62 -16.13 -3.80
C ALA A 80 -25.54 -17.21 -4.40
N CYS A 81 -25.22 -18.50 -4.27
CA CYS A 81 -26.13 -19.58 -4.66
C CYS A 81 -27.48 -19.53 -3.92
N SER A 82 -27.52 -18.90 -2.73
CA SER A 82 -28.78 -18.63 -2.01
C SER A 82 -29.78 -17.73 -2.77
N LEU A 83 -29.33 -17.06 -3.84
CA LEU A 83 -30.17 -16.28 -4.74
C LEU A 83 -30.92 -17.15 -5.75
N ARG A 84 -30.55 -18.42 -5.94
CA ARG A 84 -31.29 -19.36 -6.80
C ARG A 84 -32.15 -20.29 -5.96
N LYS A 85 -33.23 -20.78 -6.57
CA LYS A 85 -34.04 -21.85 -6.01
C LYS A 85 -33.32 -23.20 -6.06
N GLU A 86 -32.66 -23.48 -7.19
CA GLU A 86 -31.92 -24.72 -7.45
C GLU A 86 -30.58 -24.44 -8.14
N GLY A 87 -29.60 -25.30 -7.89
CA GLY A 87 -28.26 -25.21 -8.49
C GLY A 87 -27.30 -24.25 -7.77
N CYS A 88 -26.14 -24.02 -8.37
CA CYS A 88 -25.09 -23.15 -7.86
C CYS A 88 -24.47 -22.33 -9.00
N TRP A 89 -23.99 -21.14 -8.69
CA TRP A 89 -23.23 -20.32 -9.63
C TRP A 89 -21.80 -20.86 -9.78
N LYS A 90 -21.27 -20.82 -11.00
CA LYS A 90 -19.87 -21.21 -11.28
C LYS A 90 -18.89 -20.07 -11.01
N ALA A 91 -19.29 -18.83 -11.30
CA ALA A 91 -18.50 -17.62 -11.08
C ALA A 91 -19.39 -16.47 -10.62
N LEU A 92 -18.79 -15.44 -10.05
CA LEU A 92 -19.50 -14.22 -9.68
C LEU A 92 -19.51 -13.28 -10.88
N GLY A 93 -20.68 -13.11 -11.52
CA GLY A 93 -20.80 -12.21 -12.66
C GLY A 93 -20.48 -10.76 -12.28
N THR A 94 -19.81 -10.00 -13.15
CA THR A 94 -19.48 -8.58 -12.93
C THR A 94 -20.73 -7.73 -12.65
N ASP A 95 -21.84 -8.06 -13.32
CA ASP A 95 -23.13 -7.38 -13.13
C ASP A 95 -23.74 -7.59 -11.75
N MET A 96 -23.44 -8.72 -11.09
CA MET A 96 -23.92 -9.02 -9.73
C MET A 96 -23.38 -8.04 -8.68
N VAL A 97 -22.17 -7.55 -8.89
CA VAL A 97 -21.48 -6.67 -7.94
C VAL A 97 -21.53 -5.21 -8.35
N ALA A 98 -21.95 -4.90 -9.58
CA ALA A 98 -21.91 -3.53 -10.12
C ALA A 98 -22.76 -2.52 -9.33
N SER A 99 -24.02 -2.84 -9.02
CA SER A 99 -24.90 -1.96 -8.21
C SER A 99 -24.47 -1.92 -6.74
N PRO A 100 -24.26 -3.07 -6.06
CA PRO A 100 -23.80 -3.09 -4.69
C PRO A 100 -22.47 -2.36 -4.47
N ARG A 101 -21.55 -2.40 -5.46
CA ARG A 101 -20.28 -1.65 -5.42
C ARG A 101 -20.49 -0.15 -5.41
N ARG A 102 -21.37 0.38 -6.26
CA ARG A 102 -21.71 1.82 -6.27
C ARG A 102 -22.34 2.28 -4.96
N LEU A 103 -23.04 1.39 -4.26
CA LEU A 103 -23.66 1.65 -2.97
C LEU A 103 -22.71 1.46 -1.78
N GLY A 104 -21.45 1.04 -2.01
CA GLY A 104 -20.48 0.79 -0.95
C GLY A 104 -20.70 -0.51 -0.16
N LEU A 105 -21.55 -1.41 -0.65
CA LEU A 105 -21.87 -2.67 0.01
C LEU A 105 -20.78 -3.74 -0.22
N ILE A 106 -19.96 -3.57 -1.25
CA ILE A 106 -18.86 -4.46 -1.61
C ILE A 106 -17.82 -3.69 -2.41
N SER A 107 -16.55 -4.05 -2.32
CA SER A 107 -15.49 -3.52 -3.19
C SER A 107 -14.48 -4.61 -3.51
N PRO A 108 -13.83 -4.61 -4.69
CA PRO A 108 -12.67 -5.46 -4.91
C PRO A 108 -11.57 -5.15 -3.88
N SER A 109 -10.85 -6.19 -3.47
CA SER A 109 -9.62 -6.04 -2.69
C SER A 109 -8.44 -5.75 -3.63
N PRO A 110 -7.41 -5.02 -3.17
CA PRO A 110 -6.09 -5.00 -3.84
C PRO A 110 -5.48 -6.40 -4.03
N VAL A 111 -5.89 -7.38 -3.21
CA VAL A 111 -5.53 -8.79 -3.38
C VAL A 111 -6.46 -9.43 -4.40
N ALA A 112 -5.88 -9.96 -5.48
CA ALA A 112 -6.63 -10.52 -6.61
C ALA A 112 -7.57 -11.66 -6.17
N GLY A 113 -8.81 -11.63 -6.67
CA GLY A 113 -9.83 -12.65 -6.39
C GLY A 113 -10.49 -12.55 -5.01
N GLU A 114 -10.32 -11.42 -4.31
CA GLU A 114 -10.97 -11.14 -3.03
C GLU A 114 -11.85 -9.89 -3.08
N TYR A 115 -12.87 -9.88 -2.25
CA TYR A 115 -13.77 -8.75 -2.03
C TYR A 115 -13.79 -8.35 -0.56
N VAL A 116 -13.90 -7.06 -0.32
CA VAL A 116 -14.04 -6.45 1.00
C VAL A 116 -15.42 -5.83 1.18
N PHE A 117 -15.85 -5.72 2.43
CA PHE A 117 -17.18 -5.24 2.80
C PHE A 117 -17.07 -4.04 3.77
N PRO A 118 -16.85 -2.81 3.24
CA PRO A 118 -16.60 -1.62 4.06
C PRO A 118 -17.75 -1.32 5.03
N LEU A 119 -19.00 -1.49 4.59
CA LEU A 119 -20.16 -1.31 5.46
C LEU A 119 -20.17 -2.32 6.61
N ALA A 120 -19.93 -3.61 6.33
CA ALA A 120 -19.87 -4.64 7.37
C ALA A 120 -18.80 -4.32 8.43
N TRP A 121 -17.63 -3.85 7.99
CA TRP A 121 -16.54 -3.44 8.88
C TRP A 121 -16.95 -2.29 9.80
N VAL A 122 -17.56 -1.23 9.26
CA VAL A 122 -18.06 -0.12 10.08
C VAL A 122 -19.14 -0.56 11.06
N LEU A 123 -20.14 -1.31 10.58
CA LEU A 123 -21.27 -1.74 11.40
C LEU A 123 -20.86 -2.68 12.54
N SER A 124 -19.74 -3.42 12.41
CA SER A 124 -19.24 -4.30 13.46
C SER A 124 -18.88 -3.56 14.77
N ASN A 125 -18.68 -2.24 14.71
CA ASN A 125 -18.46 -1.39 15.88
C ASN A 125 -19.76 -1.09 16.65
N LEU A 126 -20.92 -1.42 16.10
CA LEU A 126 -22.22 -1.18 16.73
C LEU A 126 -22.65 -2.39 17.58
N PRO A 127 -23.46 -2.19 18.64
CA PRO A 127 -24.07 -3.29 19.36
C PRO A 127 -24.94 -4.19 18.44
N PRO A 128 -25.04 -5.51 18.67
CA PRO A 128 -25.78 -6.43 17.78
C PRO A 128 -27.24 -6.03 17.48
N GLN A 129 -27.93 -5.45 18.47
CA GLN A 129 -29.29 -4.93 18.29
C GLN A 129 -29.35 -3.80 17.25
N GLN A 130 -28.32 -2.94 17.22
CA GLN A 130 -28.23 -1.84 16.28
C GLN A 130 -27.78 -2.27 14.91
N ILE A 131 -26.98 -3.33 14.80
CA ILE A 131 -26.64 -3.92 13.50
C ILE A 131 -27.91 -4.40 12.79
N THR A 132 -28.87 -4.95 13.55
CA THR A 132 -30.18 -5.34 12.99
C THR A 132 -30.99 -4.12 12.54
N THR A 133 -31.03 -3.04 13.34
CA THR A 133 -31.65 -1.77 12.92
C THR A 133 -30.96 -1.18 11.70
N ALA A 134 -29.62 -1.27 11.63
CA ALA A 134 -28.83 -0.80 10.49
C ALA A 134 -29.22 -1.54 9.21
N ARG A 135 -29.51 -2.84 9.26
CA ARG A 135 -30.03 -3.59 8.10
C ARG A 135 -31.30 -2.93 7.52
N ASP A 136 -32.26 -2.63 8.39
CA ASP A 136 -33.56 -2.09 7.96
C ASP A 136 -33.40 -0.63 7.48
N VAL A 137 -32.56 0.16 8.14
CA VAL A 137 -32.18 1.51 7.72
C VAL A 137 -31.48 1.50 6.37
N THR A 138 -30.44 0.68 6.19
CA THR A 138 -29.71 0.55 4.93
C THR A 138 -30.65 0.11 3.81
N SER A 139 -31.56 -0.84 4.07
CA SER A 139 -32.55 -1.27 3.08
C SER A 139 -33.46 -0.13 2.62
N ALA A 140 -33.85 0.77 3.52
CA ALA A 140 -34.63 1.96 3.18
C ALA A 140 -33.79 2.99 2.39
N MET A 141 -32.52 3.19 2.76
CA MET A 141 -31.61 4.13 2.08
C MET A 141 -31.12 3.67 0.70
N LEU A 142 -31.47 2.44 0.28
CA LEU A 142 -31.28 1.98 -1.10
C LEU A 142 -32.17 2.73 -2.08
N ASP A 143 -33.34 3.21 -1.64
CA ASP A 143 -34.21 4.06 -2.45
C ASP A 143 -33.62 5.49 -2.51
N PRO A 144 -33.25 5.99 -3.69
CA PRO A 144 -32.70 7.33 -3.85
C PRO A 144 -33.63 8.45 -3.34
N LEU A 145 -34.95 8.29 -3.43
CA LEU A 145 -35.91 9.30 -2.97
C LEU A 145 -35.95 9.38 -1.45
N GLU A 146 -36.02 8.24 -0.78
CA GLU A 146 -35.96 8.17 0.68
C GLU A 146 -34.60 8.66 1.21
N ARG A 147 -33.51 8.31 0.52
CA ARG A 147 -32.16 8.78 0.88
C ARG A 147 -32.05 10.31 0.76
N LYS A 148 -32.50 10.89 -0.36
CA LYS A 148 -32.50 12.34 -0.56
C LYS A 148 -33.32 13.05 0.51
N LYS A 149 -34.55 12.57 0.77
CA LYS A 149 -35.43 13.10 1.81
C LYS A 149 -34.78 13.01 3.20
N CYS A 150 -34.10 11.92 3.52
CA CYS A 150 -33.39 11.76 4.79
C CYS A 150 -32.29 12.82 4.95
N LEU A 151 -31.45 13.01 3.93
CA LEU A 151 -30.37 14.00 3.94
C LEU A 151 -30.87 15.45 4.07
N GLU A 152 -32.05 15.75 3.53
CA GLU A 152 -32.68 17.09 3.62
C GLU A 152 -33.36 17.33 4.97
N THR A 153 -34.03 16.32 5.54
CA THR A 153 -34.93 16.49 6.70
C THR A 153 -34.30 16.11 8.04
N GLU A 154 -33.31 15.21 8.05
CA GLU A 154 -32.72 14.70 9.28
C GLU A 154 -31.38 15.37 9.61
N THR A 155 -31.08 16.58 9.12
CA THR A 155 -29.77 17.25 9.27
C THR A 155 -29.29 17.37 10.73
N ILE A 156 -27.97 17.51 10.92
CA ILE A 156 -27.38 17.66 12.26
C ILE A 156 -28.01 18.83 13.03
N ASP A 157 -28.32 19.94 12.36
CA ASP A 157 -29.00 21.08 13.00
C ASP A 157 -30.38 20.73 13.54
N VAL A 158 -31.17 19.94 12.79
CA VAL A 158 -32.48 19.43 13.24
C VAL A 158 -32.31 18.48 14.43
N LEU A 159 -31.24 17.68 14.45
CA LEU A 159 -30.94 16.82 15.61
C LEU A 159 -30.58 17.66 16.84
N LEU A 160 -29.73 18.65 16.66
CA LEU A 160 -29.29 19.56 17.72
C LEU A 160 -30.41 20.48 18.22
N ALA A 161 -31.46 20.71 17.42
CA ALA A 161 -32.65 21.47 17.81
C ALA A 161 -33.35 20.93 19.08
N HIS A 162 -33.18 19.64 19.38
CA HIS A 162 -33.78 18.97 20.54
C HIS A 162 -33.00 19.16 21.85
N PHE A 163 -31.84 19.80 21.78
CA PHE A 163 -30.98 20.11 22.92
C PHE A 163 -31.08 21.58 23.30
N ASP A 164 -30.73 21.88 24.54
CA ASP A 164 -30.73 23.27 25.01
C ASP A 164 -29.69 24.10 24.23
N GLU A 165 -29.91 25.41 24.16
CA GLU A 165 -29.10 26.33 23.34
C GLU A 165 -27.62 26.32 23.75
N ARG A 166 -27.34 26.13 25.04
CA ARG A 166 -25.97 26.08 25.56
C ARG A 166 -25.25 24.80 25.15
N GLU A 167 -25.90 23.64 25.28
CA GLU A 167 -25.40 22.35 24.82
C GLU A 167 -25.14 22.36 23.32
N ARG A 168 -26.11 22.89 22.55
CA ARG A 168 -25.98 23.07 21.11
C ARG A 168 -24.76 23.92 20.77
N PHE A 169 -24.64 25.11 21.34
CA PHE A 169 -23.51 25.99 21.08
C PHE A 169 -22.17 25.32 21.38
N VAL A 170 -22.02 24.73 22.59
CA VAL A 170 -20.79 24.05 22.98
C VAL A 170 -20.43 22.94 21.99
N VAL A 171 -21.38 22.10 21.60
CA VAL A 171 -21.11 20.95 20.71
C VAL A 171 -20.83 21.39 19.28
N THR A 172 -21.57 22.36 18.76
CA THR A 172 -21.37 22.89 17.40
C THR A 172 -19.97 23.46 17.24
N GLN A 173 -19.47 24.22 18.23
CA GLN A 173 -18.12 24.78 18.22
C GLN A 173 -17.04 23.70 18.47
N ARG A 174 -17.26 22.79 19.43
CA ARG A 174 -16.29 21.71 19.74
C ARG A 174 -16.08 20.75 18.58
N GLU A 175 -17.14 20.45 17.84
CA GLU A 175 -17.08 19.52 16.71
C GLU A 175 -16.80 20.21 15.38
N GLY A 176 -16.76 21.55 15.36
CA GLY A 176 -16.50 22.36 14.17
C GLY A 176 -17.57 22.18 13.10
N LEU A 177 -18.83 22.16 13.51
CA LEU A 177 -19.97 21.91 12.63
C LEU A 177 -20.36 23.13 11.78
N VAL A 178 -19.89 24.34 12.11
CA VAL A 178 -20.17 25.57 11.35
C VAL A 178 -19.13 25.80 10.25
N ASP A 179 -17.86 25.91 10.65
CA ASP A 179 -16.75 26.37 9.81
C ASP A 179 -15.66 25.31 9.61
N GLY A 180 -15.90 24.08 10.08
CA GLY A 180 -14.94 22.98 10.01
C GLY A 180 -13.82 23.04 11.06
N LYS A 181 -13.78 24.08 11.91
CA LYS A 181 -12.72 24.29 12.90
C LYS A 181 -13.22 23.95 14.29
N LYS A 182 -12.43 23.16 15.03
CA LYS A 182 -12.77 22.78 16.41
C LYS A 182 -12.22 23.83 17.37
N GLU A 183 -13.09 24.39 18.19
CA GLU A 183 -12.67 25.25 19.30
C GLU A 183 -12.24 24.42 20.52
N THR A 184 -11.27 24.93 21.27
CA THR A 184 -10.85 24.37 22.55
C THR A 184 -11.90 24.64 23.63
N LEU A 185 -11.86 23.85 24.71
CA LEU A 185 -12.75 24.08 25.87
C LEU A 185 -12.54 25.47 26.50
N GLU A 186 -11.34 26.03 26.35
CA GLU A 186 -10.96 27.32 26.90
C GLU A 186 -11.51 28.48 26.06
N GLU A 187 -11.38 28.41 24.73
CA GLU A 187 -11.97 29.38 23.79
C GLU A 187 -13.48 29.47 23.97
N ILE A 188 -14.17 28.33 24.02
CA ILE A 188 -15.63 28.29 24.26
C ILE A 188 -15.98 28.81 25.65
N GLY A 189 -15.13 28.52 26.65
CA GLY A 189 -15.29 29.04 28.00
C GLY A 189 -15.28 30.55 28.02
N HIS A 190 -14.34 31.17 27.29
CA HIS A 190 -14.26 32.61 27.12
C HIS A 190 -15.51 33.18 26.44
N HIS A 191 -16.00 32.55 25.36
CA HIS A 191 -17.24 32.98 24.67
C HIS A 191 -18.49 32.95 25.57
N LEU A 192 -18.58 31.97 26.48
CA LEU A 192 -19.75 31.78 27.35
C LEU A 192 -19.60 32.39 28.75
N GLY A 193 -18.43 32.97 29.08
CA GLY A 193 -18.12 33.40 30.45
C GLY A 193 -18.09 32.24 31.46
N LEU A 194 -17.64 31.07 31.03
CA LEU A 194 -17.60 29.83 31.82
C LEU A 194 -16.16 29.33 31.98
N SER A 195 -15.90 28.58 33.07
CA SER A 195 -14.64 27.87 33.21
C SER A 195 -14.52 26.72 32.22
N ARG A 196 -13.29 26.39 31.82
CA ARG A 196 -12.95 25.21 30.98
C ARG A 196 -13.63 23.93 31.47
N GLU A 197 -13.60 23.70 32.79
CA GLU A 197 -14.21 22.53 33.40
C GLU A 197 -15.74 22.53 33.28
N ARG A 198 -16.37 23.71 33.37
CA ARG A 198 -17.82 23.83 33.17
C ARG A 198 -18.22 23.50 31.73
N VAL A 199 -17.45 23.96 30.74
CA VAL A 199 -17.67 23.59 29.33
C VAL A 199 -17.52 22.08 29.13
N ARG A 200 -16.50 21.46 29.75
CA ARG A 200 -16.30 20.00 29.71
C ARG A 200 -17.49 19.23 30.28
N GLN A 201 -18.07 19.72 31.38
CA GLN A 201 -19.26 19.13 31.98
C GLN A 201 -20.49 19.22 31.07
N ILE A 202 -20.68 20.36 30.38
CA ILE A 202 -21.76 20.55 29.41
C ILE A 202 -21.58 19.58 28.24
N GLU A 203 -20.37 19.49 27.65
CA GLU A 203 -20.05 18.55 26.58
C GLU A 203 -20.34 17.09 27.01
N ALA A 204 -19.87 16.69 28.20
CA ALA A 204 -20.09 15.35 28.72
C ALA A 204 -21.59 15.04 28.97
N ALA A 205 -22.36 16.02 29.47
CA ALA A 205 -23.79 15.88 29.70
C ALA A 205 -24.55 15.68 28.37
N PHE A 206 -24.18 16.42 27.33
CA PHE A 206 -24.72 16.25 25.98
C PHE A 206 -24.46 14.83 25.46
N TRP A 207 -23.21 14.36 25.45
CA TRP A 207 -22.90 13.03 24.93
C TRP A 207 -23.54 11.92 25.75
N LYS A 208 -23.70 12.11 27.06
CA LYS A 208 -24.47 11.18 27.92
C LYS A 208 -25.95 11.12 27.51
N LYS A 209 -26.56 12.21 27.06
CA LYS A 209 -27.93 12.23 26.52
C LYS A 209 -28.02 11.55 25.15
N VAL A 210 -27.01 11.73 24.28
CA VAL A 210 -26.94 11.09 22.95
C VAL A 210 -26.71 9.58 23.05
N LEU A 211 -25.76 9.16 23.89
CA LEU A 211 -25.33 7.76 24.06
C LEU A 211 -26.15 6.98 25.09
N GLY A 212 -26.90 7.67 25.94
CA GLY A 212 -27.63 7.09 27.08
C GLY A 212 -28.78 6.17 26.67
N LYS A 213 -28.98 5.09 27.43
CA LYS A 213 -30.10 4.16 27.23
C LYS A 213 -31.39 4.69 27.89
N LYS A 214 -32.40 4.96 27.06
CA LYS A 214 -33.84 5.14 27.37
C LYS A 214 -34.26 6.24 28.37
N LYS A 215 -35.08 7.17 27.87
CA LYS A 215 -36.37 7.53 28.50
C LYS A 215 -37.48 7.22 27.47
N ARG A 216 -38.56 6.56 27.91
CA ARG A 216 -39.74 6.20 27.07
C ARG A 216 -40.14 7.41 26.20
N GLY A 217 -40.20 7.23 24.88
CA GLY A 217 -40.46 8.27 23.87
C GLY A 217 -39.26 8.66 22.98
N LYS A 218 -38.01 8.38 23.40
CA LYS A 218 -36.75 8.75 22.71
C LYS A 218 -36.13 7.63 21.85
N TYR A 219 -36.92 6.93 21.04
CA TYR A 219 -36.39 5.95 20.07
C TYR A 219 -35.74 6.57 18.84
N ASP A 220 -35.62 7.90 18.81
CA ASP A 220 -35.42 8.63 17.57
C ASP A 220 -33.97 9.04 17.33
N LEU A 221 -33.26 9.61 18.32
CA LEU A 221 -31.99 10.28 18.03
C LEU A 221 -30.88 9.36 17.51
N ARG A 222 -30.59 8.23 18.18
CA ARG A 222 -29.54 7.31 17.71
C ARG A 222 -29.90 6.64 16.39
N ASN A 223 -31.19 6.42 16.14
CA ASN A 223 -31.68 5.89 14.86
C ASN A 223 -31.59 6.93 13.75
N LYS A 224 -31.87 8.21 14.03
CA LYS A 224 -31.65 9.34 13.11
C LYS A 224 -30.16 9.53 12.79
N LEU A 225 -29.28 9.44 13.79
CA LEU A 225 -27.83 9.44 13.58
C LEU A 225 -27.40 8.28 12.66
N LEU A 226 -27.97 7.09 12.87
CA LEU A 226 -27.70 5.93 12.04
C LEU A 226 -28.24 6.11 10.61
N ARG A 227 -29.45 6.63 10.45
CA ARG A 227 -30.07 6.94 9.14
C ARG A 227 -29.24 7.93 8.35
N LEU A 228 -28.88 9.06 8.97
CA LEU A 228 -27.97 10.04 8.38
C LEU A 228 -26.63 9.43 8.00
N PHE A 229 -26.00 8.67 8.91
CA PHE A 229 -24.70 8.07 8.66
C PHE A 229 -24.75 7.11 7.47
N VAL A 230 -25.74 6.22 7.43
CA VAL A 230 -25.91 5.26 6.33
C VAL A 230 -26.25 5.98 5.03
N ALA A 231 -27.08 7.02 5.06
CA ALA A 231 -27.38 7.83 3.89
C ALA A 231 -26.12 8.50 3.32
N GLN A 232 -25.29 9.12 4.17
CA GLN A 232 -24.00 9.70 3.77
C GLN A 232 -23.02 8.65 3.26
N PHE A 233 -22.96 7.49 3.92
CA PHE A 233 -22.11 6.38 3.51
C PHE A 233 -22.47 5.92 2.08
N ILE A 234 -23.75 5.65 1.81
CA ILE A 234 -24.20 5.22 0.48
C ILE A 234 -23.98 6.33 -0.56
N GLU A 235 -24.29 7.58 -0.25
CA GLU A 235 -24.10 8.71 -1.17
C GLU A 235 -22.62 8.92 -1.55
N SER A 236 -21.71 8.58 -0.64
CA SER A 236 -20.26 8.61 -0.86
C SER A 236 -19.71 7.37 -1.60
N GLY A 237 -20.59 6.43 -1.98
CA GLY A 237 -20.22 5.14 -2.56
C GLY A 237 -19.47 4.23 -1.58
N GLY A 238 -19.68 4.42 -0.28
CA GLY A 238 -19.04 3.69 0.81
C GLY A 238 -17.57 4.03 1.05
N THR A 239 -17.14 5.26 0.74
CA THR A 239 -15.79 5.67 1.13
C THR A 239 -15.67 5.73 2.64
N LEU A 240 -14.51 5.32 3.13
CA LEU A 240 -14.14 5.46 4.53
C LEU A 240 -13.05 6.52 4.72
N LEU A 241 -12.69 7.23 3.66
CA LEU A 241 -11.79 8.39 3.67
C LEU A 241 -12.58 9.67 3.40
N VAL A 242 -12.71 10.51 4.42
CA VAL A 242 -13.45 11.77 4.31
C VAL A 242 -12.47 12.95 4.26
N PRO A 243 -12.44 13.74 3.15
CA PRO A 243 -11.54 14.90 3.02
C PRO A 243 -11.74 15.93 4.14
N CYS A 244 -10.65 16.49 4.64
CA CYS A 244 -10.61 17.42 5.77
C CYS A 244 -9.55 18.52 5.57
N PRO A 245 -9.81 19.79 5.98
CA PRO A 245 -11.01 20.27 6.67
C PRO A 245 -12.21 20.44 5.73
N SER A 246 -13.39 19.97 6.17
CA SER A 246 -14.67 20.19 5.51
C SER A 246 -15.82 20.03 6.50
N ASN A 247 -16.96 20.68 6.24
CA ASN A 247 -18.17 20.51 7.07
C ASN A 247 -18.66 19.06 7.05
N THR A 248 -18.48 18.36 5.92
CA THR A 248 -18.73 16.92 5.81
C THR A 248 -17.87 16.12 6.77
N ALA A 249 -16.57 16.43 6.88
CA ALA A 249 -15.67 15.74 7.82
C ALA A 249 -16.11 15.94 9.28
N SER A 250 -16.46 17.17 9.66
CA SER A 250 -16.97 17.49 11.00
C SER A 250 -18.29 16.76 11.28
N ALA A 251 -19.20 16.74 10.31
CA ALA A 251 -20.47 16.01 10.38
C ALA A 251 -20.24 14.51 10.55
N THR A 252 -19.37 13.89 9.73
CA THR A 252 -19.01 12.47 9.85
C THR A 252 -18.41 12.16 11.22
N CYS A 253 -17.49 12.99 11.74
CA CYS A 253 -16.94 12.83 13.08
C CYS A 253 -18.02 12.86 14.16
N PHE A 254 -18.95 13.82 14.08
CA PHE A 254 -20.07 13.93 15.01
C PHE A 254 -20.95 12.68 14.99
N LEU A 255 -21.31 12.19 13.80
CA LEU A 255 -22.10 10.96 13.62
C LEU A 255 -21.36 9.74 14.17
N CYS A 256 -20.06 9.58 13.85
CA CYS A 256 -19.24 8.47 14.34
C CYS A 256 -19.15 8.48 15.87
N LYS A 257 -18.88 9.64 16.49
CA LYS A 257 -18.84 9.80 17.95
C LYS A 257 -20.20 9.45 18.59
N GLY A 258 -21.30 9.86 17.98
CA GLY A 258 -22.66 9.56 18.45
C GLY A 258 -23.10 8.10 18.29
N LEU A 259 -22.52 7.40 17.30
CA LEU A 259 -22.79 5.97 17.06
C LEU A 259 -21.83 5.04 17.80
N GLY A 260 -20.67 5.56 18.23
CA GLY A 260 -19.58 4.77 18.81
C GLY A 260 -18.68 4.12 17.75
N ILE A 261 -18.69 4.65 16.52
CA ILE A 261 -17.83 4.18 15.43
C ILE A 261 -16.46 4.88 15.59
N PRO A 262 -15.35 4.14 15.63
CA PRO A 262 -14.03 4.75 15.75
C PRO A 262 -13.67 5.48 14.45
N PHE A 263 -12.94 6.57 14.58
CA PHE A 263 -12.38 7.30 13.45
C PHE A 263 -11.07 7.95 13.87
N TYR A 264 -10.22 8.23 12.90
CA TYR A 264 -8.93 8.85 13.13
C TYR A 264 -8.61 9.93 12.11
N ARG A 265 -7.95 11.00 12.55
CA ARG A 265 -7.39 12.03 11.68
C ARG A 265 -5.87 11.88 11.73
N LEU A 266 -5.26 11.52 10.60
CA LEU A 266 -3.81 11.39 10.50
C LEU A 266 -3.17 12.79 10.39
N ASP A 267 -2.14 13.03 11.19
CA ASP A 267 -1.33 14.25 11.08
C ASP A 267 -0.63 14.30 9.72
N ASP A 268 -0.71 15.45 9.05
CA ASP A 268 -0.24 15.71 7.69
C ASP A 268 -1.01 15.01 6.55
N PHE A 269 -2.12 14.31 6.85
CA PHE A 269 -3.00 13.70 5.83
C PHE A 269 -4.35 14.42 5.83
N PRO A 270 -4.79 15.00 4.69
CA PRO A 270 -6.02 15.80 4.62
C PRO A 270 -7.29 14.94 4.58
N TYR A 271 -7.35 13.84 5.35
CA TYR A 271 -8.48 12.93 5.42
C TYR A 271 -8.72 12.42 6.84
N ILE A 272 -9.98 12.08 7.10
CA ILE A 272 -10.43 11.34 8.27
C ILE A 272 -10.70 9.92 7.83
N ILE A 273 -10.21 8.96 8.60
CA ILE A 273 -10.39 7.55 8.34
C ILE A 273 -11.44 6.99 9.29
N VAL A 274 -12.54 6.48 8.74
CA VAL A 274 -13.67 5.91 9.48
C VAL A 274 -13.49 4.41 9.67
N GLY A 275 -13.83 3.87 10.84
CA GLY A 275 -13.77 2.44 11.16
C GLY A 275 -12.43 1.96 11.71
N ILE A 276 -11.41 2.83 11.79
CA ILE A 276 -10.07 2.48 12.30
C ILE A 276 -9.95 2.79 13.81
N SER A 277 -9.54 1.78 14.58
CA SER A 277 -9.15 1.93 15.98
C SER A 277 -7.77 2.57 16.15
N PHE A 278 -7.55 3.27 17.26
CA PHE A 278 -6.28 3.91 17.61
C PHE A 278 -5.07 2.95 17.59
N MET A 279 -5.26 1.65 17.79
CA MET A 279 -4.16 0.67 17.75
C MET A 279 -3.45 0.61 16.39
N TYR A 280 -4.18 0.82 15.29
CA TYR A 280 -3.64 0.80 13.92
C TYR A 280 -2.94 2.11 13.54
N THR A 281 -3.12 3.19 14.31
CA THR A 281 -2.65 4.54 13.92
C THR A 281 -1.16 4.73 14.17
N ARG A 282 -0.60 4.02 15.14
CA ARG A 282 0.85 3.98 15.39
C ARG A 282 1.59 3.33 14.22
N GLN A 283 1.04 2.25 13.67
CA GLN A 283 1.59 1.57 12.49
C GLN A 283 1.52 2.47 11.24
N LEU A 284 0.40 3.18 11.05
CA LEU A 284 0.20 4.18 9.99
C LEU A 284 1.21 5.34 10.01
N THR A 285 1.74 5.70 11.17
CA THR A 285 2.60 6.88 11.36
C THR A 285 4.09 6.56 11.54
N GLU A 286 4.40 5.36 12.03
CA GLU A 286 5.75 4.83 12.30
C GLU A 286 5.90 3.40 11.77
N PRO A 287 5.88 3.20 10.44
CA PRO A 287 6.08 1.87 9.88
C PRO A 287 7.51 1.39 10.13
N ASP A 288 7.65 0.08 10.30
CA ASP A 288 8.92 -0.56 10.58
C ASP A 288 9.94 -0.17 9.49
N ARG A 289 11.19 0.08 9.90
CA ARG A 289 12.25 0.61 9.01
C ARG A 289 12.75 -0.43 8.01
N ASP A 290 12.04 -1.54 7.86
CA ASP A 290 12.43 -2.55 6.92
C ASP A 290 12.14 -2.06 5.51
N THR A 291 13.22 -1.97 4.74
CA THR A 291 13.39 -1.22 3.48
C THR A 291 12.55 -1.71 2.29
N PHE A 292 11.43 -2.38 2.50
CA PHE A 292 10.76 -3.18 1.48
C PHE A 292 9.60 -2.51 0.72
N SER A 293 9.03 -1.36 1.12
CA SER A 293 7.91 -0.75 0.36
C SER A 293 8.33 0.45 -0.52
N LEU A 294 8.95 0.20 -1.66
CA LEU A 294 9.28 1.26 -2.64
C LEU A 294 8.20 1.51 -3.70
N TYR A 295 7.09 0.78 -3.63
CA TYR A 295 5.98 0.91 -4.58
C TYR A 295 4.67 1.05 -3.82
N ALA A 296 3.83 1.99 -4.25
CA ALA A 296 2.49 2.20 -3.70
C ALA A 296 1.65 0.91 -3.71
N ASP A 297 1.86 0.02 -4.69
CA ASP A 297 1.20 -1.30 -4.76
C ASP A 297 1.61 -2.23 -3.61
N ARG A 298 2.85 -2.13 -3.13
CA ARG A 298 3.30 -2.93 -1.99
C ARG A 298 2.75 -2.38 -0.68
N VAL A 299 2.73 -1.06 -0.51
CA VAL A 299 2.06 -0.42 0.64
C VAL A 299 0.57 -0.77 0.63
N SER A 300 -0.07 -0.80 -0.54
CA SER A 300 -1.47 -1.23 -0.65
C SER A 300 -1.70 -2.65 -0.16
N ARG A 301 -0.77 -3.58 -0.46
CA ARG A 301 -0.82 -4.95 0.07
C ARG A 301 -0.56 -5.00 1.57
N GLU A 302 0.44 -4.30 2.07
CA GLU A 302 0.75 -4.18 3.50
C GLU A 302 -0.48 -3.71 4.30
N LEU A 303 -1.16 -2.66 3.82
CA LEU A 303 -2.37 -2.12 4.45
C LEU A 303 -3.51 -3.15 4.57
N VAL A 304 -3.62 -4.09 3.62
CA VAL A 304 -4.71 -5.07 3.58
C VAL A 304 -4.34 -6.37 4.27
N GLU A 305 -3.13 -6.88 4.02
CA GLU A 305 -2.68 -8.20 4.48
C GLU A 305 -2.10 -8.15 5.89
N GLU A 306 -1.37 -7.09 6.25
CA GLU A 306 -0.71 -6.98 7.55
C GLU A 306 -1.53 -6.14 8.53
N TRP A 307 -2.19 -5.08 8.05
CA TRP A 307 -2.93 -4.15 8.91
C TRP A 307 -4.44 -4.40 8.91
N ASP A 308 -4.92 -5.42 8.19
CA ASP A 308 -6.32 -5.83 8.14
C ASP A 308 -7.28 -4.65 7.87
N LEU A 309 -6.94 -3.77 6.92
CA LEU A 309 -7.82 -2.67 6.53
C LEU A 309 -8.82 -3.13 5.46
N PHE A 310 -10.11 -3.07 5.79
CA PHE A 310 -11.21 -3.52 4.92
C PHE A 310 -11.90 -2.34 4.21
N MET A 311 -11.10 -1.47 3.59
CA MET A 311 -11.56 -0.30 2.86
C MET A 311 -11.64 -0.58 1.36
N ARG A 312 -12.30 0.29 0.60
CA ARG A 312 -12.33 0.17 -0.86
C ARG A 312 -10.92 0.26 -1.44
N GLU A 313 -10.69 -0.41 -2.57
CA GLU A 313 -9.40 -0.38 -3.29
C GLU A 313 -8.92 1.06 -3.57
N GLU A 314 -9.84 1.95 -3.96
CA GLU A 314 -9.54 3.34 -4.24
C GLU A 314 -9.08 4.10 -2.98
N ASP A 315 -9.69 3.80 -1.83
CA ASP A 315 -9.33 4.39 -0.55
C ASP A 315 -7.93 3.89 -0.10
N ILE A 316 -7.67 2.58 -0.24
CA ILE A 316 -6.36 1.98 0.04
C ILE A 316 -5.26 2.61 -0.82
N LYS A 317 -5.51 2.83 -2.13
CA LYS A 317 -4.54 3.47 -3.02
C LYS A 317 -4.19 4.90 -2.59
N ILE A 318 -5.19 5.69 -2.21
CA ILE A 318 -4.97 7.06 -1.70
C ILE A 318 -4.12 7.03 -0.43
N LEU A 319 -4.46 6.14 0.50
CA LEU A 319 -3.73 5.99 1.77
C LEU A 319 -2.29 5.50 1.53
N ALA A 320 -2.12 4.49 0.68
CA ALA A 320 -0.83 3.93 0.31
C ALA A 320 0.08 4.98 -0.33
N GLN A 321 -0.45 5.80 -1.25
CA GLN A 321 0.30 6.87 -1.89
C GLN A 321 0.75 7.94 -0.88
N HIS A 322 -0.12 8.30 0.06
CA HIS A 322 0.23 9.25 1.10
C HIS A 322 1.33 8.71 2.02
N ILE A 323 1.17 7.49 2.53
CA ILE A 323 2.16 6.82 3.38
C ILE A 323 3.49 6.69 2.63
N PHE A 324 3.46 6.28 1.37
CA PHE A 324 4.63 6.21 0.50
C PHE A 324 5.33 7.57 0.41
N SER A 325 4.61 8.65 0.11
CA SER A 325 5.18 10.00 0.02
C SER A 325 5.85 10.44 1.34
N LYS A 326 5.24 10.10 2.48
CA LYS A 326 5.77 10.41 3.83
C LYS A 326 7.01 9.58 4.15
N ARG A 327 7.01 8.28 3.82
CA ARG A 327 8.17 7.38 3.95
C ARG A 327 9.33 7.91 3.11
N VAL A 328 9.10 8.20 1.83
CA VAL A 328 10.13 8.70 0.89
C VAL A 328 10.75 10.03 1.35
N ARG A 329 9.95 10.97 1.87
CA ARG A 329 10.46 12.24 2.41
C ARG A 329 11.39 12.08 3.61
N ARG A 330 11.22 11.00 4.38
CA ARG A 330 12.06 10.70 5.56
C ARG A 330 13.35 9.96 5.20
N LEU A 331 13.46 9.40 4.00
CA LEU A 331 14.65 8.66 3.57
C LEU A 331 15.83 9.62 3.36
N SER A 332 16.95 9.29 3.99
CA SER A 332 18.23 9.89 3.71
C SER A 332 18.70 9.53 2.29
N LYS A 333 19.62 10.33 1.75
CA LYS A 333 20.24 10.06 0.44
C LYS A 333 20.94 8.70 0.40
N ALA A 334 21.52 8.26 1.52
CA ALA A 334 22.17 6.96 1.63
C ALA A 334 21.19 5.79 1.56
N GLU A 335 20.03 5.91 2.19
CA GLU A 335 18.96 4.90 2.10
C GLU A 335 18.42 4.82 0.68
N LYS A 336 18.13 5.97 0.04
CA LYS A 336 17.69 6.01 -1.36
C LYS A 336 18.70 5.34 -2.30
N VAL A 337 20.00 5.58 -2.11
CA VAL A 337 21.06 4.93 -2.91
C VAL A 337 21.08 3.42 -2.70
N ALA A 338 21.02 2.94 -1.46
CA ALA A 338 20.96 1.51 -1.17
C ALA A 338 19.72 0.85 -1.79
N LEU A 339 18.59 1.57 -1.80
CA LEU A 339 17.34 1.14 -2.40
C LEU A 339 17.39 1.07 -3.94
N ALA A 340 18.01 2.05 -4.60
CA ALA A 340 18.28 1.97 -6.03
C ALA A 340 19.13 0.75 -6.39
N LEU A 341 20.18 0.48 -5.60
CA LEU A 341 21.00 -0.71 -5.79
C LEU A 341 20.20 -2.00 -5.57
N ARG A 342 19.35 -2.06 -4.54
CA ARG A 342 18.45 -3.20 -4.30
C ARG A 342 17.47 -3.41 -5.46
N HIS A 343 16.95 -2.33 -6.04
CA HIS A 343 16.05 -2.41 -7.21
C HIS A 343 16.74 -2.99 -8.44
N ILE A 344 18.03 -2.71 -8.64
CA ILE A 344 18.81 -3.32 -9.74
C ILE A 344 18.96 -4.83 -9.57
N GLY A 345 19.08 -5.30 -8.32
CA GLY A 345 19.08 -6.74 -8.01
C GLY A 345 20.39 -7.48 -8.33
N CYS A 346 21.41 -6.78 -8.83
CA CYS A 346 22.74 -7.35 -9.11
C CYS A 346 23.86 -6.32 -8.91
N PRO A 347 25.12 -6.76 -8.73
CA PRO A 347 26.26 -5.85 -8.59
C PRO A 347 26.36 -4.88 -9.76
N SER A 348 26.46 -3.59 -9.47
CA SER A 348 26.32 -2.55 -10.48
C SER A 348 27.28 -1.38 -10.27
N HIS A 349 27.70 -0.78 -11.38
CA HIS A 349 28.52 0.42 -11.37
C HIS A 349 27.70 1.63 -10.87
N TYR A 350 28.34 2.57 -10.16
CA TYR A 350 27.66 3.74 -9.58
C TYR A 350 26.91 4.59 -10.64
N SER A 351 27.34 4.58 -11.90
CA SER A 351 26.62 5.26 -13.00
C SER A 351 25.24 4.66 -13.23
N LYS A 352 25.13 3.31 -13.26
CA LYS A 352 23.85 2.62 -13.38
C LYS A 352 22.98 2.84 -12.14
N VAL A 353 23.59 2.85 -10.96
CA VAL A 353 22.88 3.19 -9.70
C VAL A 353 22.34 4.62 -9.76
N THR A 354 23.09 5.56 -10.35
CA THR A 354 22.67 6.96 -10.50
C THR A 354 21.49 7.10 -11.47
N GLU A 355 21.52 6.39 -12.60
CA GLU A 355 20.41 6.34 -13.56
C GLU A 355 19.12 5.85 -12.89
N VAL A 356 19.19 4.71 -12.20
CA VAL A 356 18.05 4.12 -11.50
C VAL A 356 17.58 5.00 -10.33
N TYR A 357 18.50 5.58 -9.57
CA TYR A 357 18.17 6.54 -8.52
C TYR A 357 17.37 7.72 -9.07
N ASN A 358 17.82 8.34 -10.17
CA ASN A 358 17.14 9.49 -10.76
C ASN A 358 15.79 9.09 -11.39
N ALA A 359 15.66 7.85 -11.86
CA ALA A 359 14.37 7.31 -12.33
C ALA A 359 13.37 7.07 -11.18
N LEU A 360 13.86 6.63 -10.01
CA LEU A 360 13.02 6.38 -8.83
C LEU A 360 12.65 7.67 -8.08
N TRP A 361 13.51 8.68 -8.09
CA TRP A 361 13.30 9.97 -7.41
C TRP A 361 13.53 11.17 -8.33
N PRO A 362 12.63 11.39 -9.32
CA PRO A 362 12.76 12.51 -10.26
C PRO A 362 12.72 13.88 -9.59
N ASP A 363 12.07 13.99 -8.42
CA ASP A 363 11.96 15.23 -7.64
C ASP A 363 13.20 15.55 -6.79
N ASP A 364 14.16 14.61 -6.64
CA ASP A 364 15.40 14.79 -5.86
C ASP A 364 16.60 14.13 -6.58
N PRO A 365 16.99 14.64 -7.77
CA PRO A 365 18.03 14.03 -8.57
C PRO A 365 19.42 14.19 -7.96
N SER A 366 20.34 13.32 -8.35
CA SER A 366 21.72 13.36 -7.91
C SER A 366 22.71 13.11 -9.05
N THR A 367 23.92 13.61 -8.86
CA THR A 367 25.06 13.39 -9.77
C THR A 367 25.80 12.10 -9.43
N GLU A 368 26.48 11.52 -10.41
CA GLU A 368 27.31 10.32 -10.22
C GLU A 368 28.36 10.50 -9.12
N ARG A 369 28.99 11.67 -9.06
CA ARG A 369 29.98 12.00 -8.02
C ARG A 369 29.40 11.89 -6.61
N ASN A 370 28.17 12.38 -6.42
CA ASN A 370 27.50 12.33 -5.12
C ASN A 370 27.06 10.90 -4.77
N ILE A 371 26.53 10.15 -5.74
CA ILE A 371 26.10 8.76 -5.55
C ILE A 371 27.33 7.89 -5.22
N HIS A 372 28.43 8.06 -5.94
CA HIS A 372 29.70 7.38 -5.67
C HIS A 372 30.22 7.68 -4.27
N ALA A 373 30.21 8.96 -3.85
CA ALA A 373 30.61 9.35 -2.50
C ALA A 373 29.74 8.74 -1.40
N VAL A 374 28.45 8.53 -1.66
CA VAL A 374 27.51 7.88 -0.74
C VAL A 374 27.76 6.36 -0.69
N LEU A 375 27.93 5.71 -1.84
CA LEU A 375 28.22 4.27 -1.94
C LEU A 375 29.52 3.89 -1.21
N ASN A 376 30.55 4.75 -1.30
CA ASN A 376 31.82 4.55 -0.60
C ASN A 376 31.72 4.59 0.94
N ARG A 377 30.60 5.08 1.49
CA ARG A 377 30.35 5.01 2.94
C ARG A 377 29.90 3.61 3.39
N GLU A 378 29.55 2.73 2.46
CA GLU A 378 29.17 1.33 2.71
C GLU A 378 28.09 1.17 3.80
N GLN A 379 27.12 2.09 3.81
CA GLN A 379 25.99 2.07 4.75
C GLN A 379 24.86 1.17 4.21
N TYR A 380 23.98 0.73 5.11
CA TYR A 380 22.77 -0.04 4.76
C TYR A 380 23.05 -1.34 3.97
N GLY A 381 24.17 -2.01 4.27
CA GLY A 381 24.54 -3.28 3.65
C GLY A 381 25.16 -3.16 2.26
N VAL A 382 25.40 -1.96 1.75
CA VAL A 382 26.19 -1.72 0.53
C VAL A 382 27.65 -2.08 0.79
N VAL A 383 28.27 -2.77 -0.16
CA VAL A 383 29.69 -3.11 -0.14
C VAL A 383 30.34 -2.91 -1.51
N TRP A 384 31.55 -2.40 -1.50
CA TRP A 384 32.39 -2.40 -2.69
C TRP A 384 33.01 -3.79 -2.90
N ILE A 385 32.88 -4.34 -4.11
CA ILE A 385 33.26 -5.74 -4.40
C ILE A 385 34.62 -5.91 -5.07
N GLY A 386 35.47 -4.88 -5.02
CA GLY A 386 36.83 -4.97 -5.57
C GLY A 386 36.97 -4.63 -7.05
N VAL A 387 35.89 -4.22 -7.71
CA VAL A 387 35.86 -3.74 -9.11
C VAL A 387 35.59 -2.24 -9.10
N ARG A 388 36.39 -1.46 -9.85
CA ARG A 388 36.32 0.01 -9.86
C ARG A 388 34.88 0.49 -10.05
N GLY A 389 34.39 1.26 -9.09
CA GLY A 389 33.05 1.86 -9.14
C GLY A 389 31.87 0.90 -9.01
N THR A 390 32.09 -0.40 -8.76
CA THR A 390 31.03 -1.41 -8.69
C THR A 390 30.71 -1.81 -7.26
N PHE A 391 29.44 -1.76 -6.90
CA PHE A 391 28.93 -2.06 -5.56
C PHE A 391 27.89 -3.18 -5.60
N ALA A 392 27.72 -3.87 -4.48
CA ALA A 392 26.73 -4.91 -4.27
C ALA A 392 26.13 -4.80 -2.86
N LEU A 393 25.14 -5.64 -2.55
CA LEU A 393 24.60 -5.77 -1.20
C LEU A 393 25.13 -7.02 -0.48
N ARG A 394 25.37 -6.91 0.83
CA ARG A 394 25.77 -8.05 1.69
C ARG A 394 24.73 -9.16 1.70
N GLU A 395 23.45 -8.82 1.62
CA GLU A 395 22.35 -9.80 1.57
C GLU A 395 22.41 -10.69 0.31
N TRP A 396 23.10 -10.26 -0.74
CA TRP A 396 23.37 -11.07 -1.94
C TRP A 396 24.59 -12.01 -1.75
N GLY A 397 25.19 -12.03 -0.56
CA GLY A 397 26.37 -12.81 -0.22
C GLY A 397 27.69 -12.22 -0.74
N TYR A 398 27.74 -10.91 -1.03
CA TYR A 398 28.99 -10.22 -1.34
C TYR A 398 29.60 -9.62 -0.07
N GLU A 399 30.92 -9.67 0.00
CA GLU A 399 31.70 -9.07 1.07
C GLU A 399 32.77 -8.17 0.49
N ARG A 400 33.23 -7.23 1.32
CA ARG A 400 34.35 -6.36 0.95
C ARG A 400 35.61 -7.23 0.85
N PRO A 401 36.39 -7.15 -0.24
CA PRO A 401 37.62 -7.92 -0.34
C PRO A 401 38.63 -7.51 0.75
N ASP A 402 39.15 -8.49 1.51
CA ASP A 402 40.14 -8.26 2.56
C ASP A 402 41.49 -7.77 2.04
N LYS A 403 41.82 -8.13 0.79
CA LYS A 403 43.11 -7.86 0.14
C LYS A 403 42.89 -7.16 -1.18
N THR A 404 43.82 -6.29 -1.55
CA THR A 404 43.85 -5.66 -2.88
C THR A 404 44.02 -6.73 -3.97
N LEU A 405 43.57 -6.44 -5.19
CA LEU A 405 43.71 -7.37 -6.30
C LEU A 405 45.20 -7.71 -6.54
N PHE A 406 46.08 -6.72 -6.39
CA PHE A 406 47.54 -6.89 -6.45
C PHE A 406 48.06 -7.91 -5.43
N LYS A 407 47.63 -7.81 -4.17
CA LYS A 407 48.06 -8.73 -3.12
C LYS A 407 47.50 -10.14 -3.33
N CYS A 408 46.26 -10.28 -3.79
CA CYS A 408 45.70 -11.59 -4.17
C CYS A 408 46.49 -12.23 -5.31
N VAL A 409 46.80 -11.47 -6.36
CA VAL A 409 47.58 -11.98 -7.50
C VAL A 409 48.99 -12.37 -7.07
N GLU A 410 49.64 -11.56 -6.23
CA GLU A 410 50.95 -11.89 -5.65
C GLU A 410 50.91 -13.21 -4.88
N GLU A 411 49.95 -13.39 -3.97
CA GLU A 411 49.82 -14.61 -3.16
C GLU A 411 49.55 -15.85 -4.02
N ILE A 412 48.69 -15.74 -5.04
CA ILE A 412 48.43 -16.83 -5.98
C ILE A 412 49.73 -17.23 -6.71
N VAL A 413 50.45 -16.25 -7.26
CA VAL A 413 51.69 -16.52 -7.99
C VAL A 413 52.76 -17.08 -7.05
N ARG A 414 52.89 -16.55 -5.83
CA ARG A 414 53.85 -17.04 -4.82
C ARG A 414 53.55 -18.48 -4.40
N SER A 415 52.30 -18.80 -4.07
CA SER A 415 51.89 -20.17 -3.70
C SER A 415 52.12 -21.15 -4.83
N LYS A 416 51.64 -20.85 -6.04
CA LYS A 416 51.76 -21.75 -7.20
C LYS A 416 53.20 -21.92 -7.67
N TYR A 417 54.01 -20.87 -7.62
CA TYR A 417 55.42 -20.95 -7.94
C TYR A 417 56.18 -21.81 -6.92
N GLN A 418 55.89 -21.67 -5.61
CA GLN A 418 56.47 -22.52 -4.56
C GLN A 418 56.08 -24.00 -4.72
N GLU A 419 54.85 -24.29 -5.11
CA GLU A 419 54.36 -25.66 -5.34
C GLU A 419 54.99 -26.32 -6.58
N THR A 420 55.18 -25.56 -7.66
CA THR A 420 55.52 -26.12 -8.98
C THR A 420 56.95 -25.86 -9.44
N GLY A 421 57.62 -24.86 -8.87
CA GLY A 421 58.94 -24.38 -9.30
C GLY A 421 58.95 -23.77 -10.71
N ARG A 422 57.77 -23.47 -11.30
CA ARG A 422 57.62 -23.00 -12.68
C ARG A 422 56.88 -21.66 -12.74
N PRO A 423 57.16 -20.81 -13.75
CA PRO A 423 56.42 -19.58 -13.98
C PRO A 423 54.91 -19.82 -14.08
N VAL A 424 54.13 -19.01 -13.37
CA VAL A 424 52.67 -19.17 -13.27
C VAL A 424 52.02 -18.41 -14.42
N SER A 425 51.27 -19.11 -15.27
CA SER A 425 50.61 -18.47 -16.41
C SER A 425 49.39 -17.63 -15.98
N PHE A 426 49.06 -16.62 -16.78
CA PHE A 426 47.89 -15.76 -16.56
C PHE A 426 46.57 -16.56 -16.49
N ASP A 427 46.45 -17.62 -17.28
CA ASP A 427 45.28 -18.50 -17.23
C ASP A 427 45.12 -19.21 -15.88
N VAL A 428 46.24 -19.63 -15.26
CA VAL A 428 46.24 -20.21 -13.91
C VAL A 428 45.84 -19.17 -12.87
N ILE A 429 46.37 -17.94 -12.97
CA ILE A 429 45.98 -16.83 -12.10
C ILE A 429 44.47 -16.54 -12.24
N ARG A 430 43.94 -16.53 -13.47
CA ARG A 430 42.52 -16.33 -13.75
C ARG A 430 41.64 -17.47 -13.22
N ALA A 431 42.10 -18.70 -13.25
CA ALA A 431 41.37 -19.84 -12.69
C ALA A 431 41.35 -19.81 -11.15
N GLU A 432 42.47 -19.40 -10.53
CA GLU A 432 42.64 -19.41 -9.07
C GLU A 432 42.02 -18.19 -8.38
N ILE A 433 41.94 -17.03 -9.04
CA ILE A 433 41.38 -15.81 -8.43
C ILE A 433 39.91 -15.97 -8.01
N GLY A 434 39.16 -16.86 -8.66
CA GLY A 434 37.78 -17.20 -8.32
C GLY A 434 37.61 -17.77 -6.90
N ARG A 435 38.68 -18.34 -6.31
CA ARG A 435 38.69 -18.80 -4.91
C ARG A 435 38.72 -17.66 -3.90
N TYR A 436 39.25 -16.51 -4.31
CA TYR A 436 39.42 -15.33 -3.46
C TYR A 436 38.37 -14.24 -3.74
N ARG A 437 37.84 -14.17 -4.97
CA ARG A 437 36.88 -13.14 -5.39
C ARG A 437 35.84 -13.71 -6.34
N ARG A 438 34.55 -13.43 -6.05
CA ARG A 438 33.41 -13.84 -6.90
C ARG A 438 33.35 -13.14 -8.25
N LEU A 439 33.81 -11.89 -8.32
CA LEU A 439 33.74 -11.03 -9.50
C LEU A 439 35.06 -10.31 -9.68
N VAL A 440 35.68 -10.50 -10.85
CA VAL A 440 36.95 -9.86 -11.21
C VAL A 440 36.89 -9.47 -12.68
N ASN A 441 37.19 -8.21 -12.99
CA ASN A 441 37.34 -7.78 -14.38
C ASN A 441 38.64 -8.37 -14.97
N PRO A 442 38.59 -9.12 -16.09
CA PRO A 442 39.77 -9.70 -16.72
C PRO A 442 40.89 -8.70 -17.01
N THR A 443 40.52 -7.48 -17.41
CA THR A 443 41.48 -6.41 -17.70
C THR A 443 42.19 -5.96 -16.44
N SER A 444 41.44 -5.74 -15.35
CA SER A 444 42.01 -5.37 -14.05
C SER A 444 42.91 -6.46 -13.47
N LEU A 445 42.56 -7.74 -13.68
CA LEU A 445 43.39 -8.87 -13.29
C LEU A 445 44.71 -8.89 -14.07
N TYR A 446 44.65 -8.64 -15.38
CA TYR A 446 45.84 -8.56 -16.22
C TYR A 446 46.76 -7.42 -15.80
N PHE A 447 46.20 -6.24 -15.49
CA PHE A 447 46.97 -5.13 -14.93
C PHE A 447 47.62 -5.49 -13.59
N ALA A 448 46.86 -6.08 -12.67
CA ALA A 448 47.37 -6.47 -11.35
C ALA A 448 48.46 -7.55 -11.41
N ALA A 449 48.54 -8.33 -12.49
CA ALA A 449 49.62 -9.28 -12.74
C ALA A 449 50.84 -8.61 -13.40
N CYS A 450 50.62 -7.83 -14.46
CA CYS A 450 51.69 -7.19 -15.23
C CYS A 450 52.44 -6.09 -14.50
N PHE A 451 51.74 -5.30 -13.69
CA PHE A 451 52.30 -4.14 -13.01
C PHE A 451 52.51 -4.37 -11.52
N ASN A 452 52.46 -5.63 -11.08
CA ASN A 452 52.67 -5.96 -9.68
C ASN A 452 54.12 -5.64 -9.28
N PRO A 453 54.36 -4.80 -8.26
CA PRO A 453 55.73 -4.46 -7.86
C PRO A 453 56.51 -5.68 -7.39
N ASN A 454 55.83 -6.69 -6.85
CA ASN A 454 56.42 -7.89 -6.26
C ASN A 454 56.57 -9.07 -7.23
N LEU A 455 56.13 -8.92 -8.48
CA LEU A 455 56.23 -9.97 -9.51
C LEU A 455 57.13 -9.52 -10.68
N SER A 456 57.77 -10.50 -11.31
CA SER A 456 58.49 -10.36 -12.57
C SER A 456 57.76 -11.15 -13.65
N ARG A 457 57.69 -10.59 -14.86
CA ARG A 457 57.07 -11.24 -16.01
C ARG A 457 58.14 -12.02 -16.78
N GLU A 458 57.93 -13.32 -16.95
CA GLU A 458 58.76 -14.19 -17.80
C GLU A 458 57.95 -14.60 -19.03
N GLY A 459 58.31 -14.06 -20.20
CA GLY A 459 57.61 -14.29 -21.45
C GLY A 459 56.31 -13.48 -21.60
N SER A 460 55.44 -13.89 -22.52
CA SER A 460 54.26 -13.11 -22.89
C SER A 460 53.14 -13.16 -21.85
N GLN A 461 52.95 -14.23 -21.08
CA GLN A 461 51.85 -14.33 -20.10
C GLN A 461 52.18 -15.15 -18.84
N SER A 462 53.45 -15.22 -18.42
CA SER A 462 53.82 -15.94 -17.18
C SER A 462 54.53 -15.03 -16.19
N PHE A 463 54.33 -15.32 -14.90
CA PHE A 463 54.77 -14.48 -13.79
C PHE A 463 55.49 -15.30 -12.72
N VAL A 464 56.52 -14.70 -12.13
CA VAL A 464 57.30 -15.27 -11.02
C VAL A 464 57.43 -14.24 -9.88
N PRO A 465 57.52 -14.66 -8.61
CA PRO A 465 57.80 -13.75 -7.51
C PRO A 465 59.19 -13.12 -7.64
N LYS A 466 59.34 -11.84 -7.33
CA LYS A 466 60.68 -11.23 -7.18
C LYS A 466 61.34 -11.76 -5.91
N CYS A 467 62.57 -12.25 -6.02
CA CYS A 467 63.36 -12.69 -4.86
C CYS A 467 63.63 -11.50 -3.92
N GLU A 468 63.33 -11.68 -2.64
CA GLU A 468 63.58 -10.68 -1.58
C GLU A 468 65.08 -10.49 -1.37
N CYS A 469 65.64 -9.42 -1.93
CA CYS A 469 66.92 -8.87 -1.49
C CYS A 469 66.68 -7.46 -0.96
N ALA A 470 66.79 -7.32 0.37
CA ALA A 470 67.07 -6.10 1.14
C ALA A 470 65.97 -5.03 1.35
N HIS A 471 65.57 -4.94 2.64
CA HIS A 471 65.27 -3.74 3.45
C HIS A 471 63.89 -3.05 3.36
N GLY A 472 63.19 -3.06 4.50
CA GLY A 472 62.36 -1.95 5.00
C GLY A 472 61.07 -1.63 4.23
N MET A 473 59.99 -2.35 4.52
CA MET A 473 58.65 -2.03 4.01
C MET A 473 58.16 -0.66 4.54
N LYS A 474 58.21 0.36 3.69
CA LYS A 474 57.14 1.36 3.63
C LYS A 474 56.14 0.90 2.58
N ASP A 475 54.86 0.98 2.94
CA ASP A 475 53.73 0.64 2.09
C ASP A 475 53.59 1.72 0.99
N ASP A 476 54.45 1.64 -0.04
CA ASP A 476 54.40 2.48 -1.23
C ASP A 476 53.39 1.90 -2.24
N SER A 477 52.19 1.54 -1.77
CA SER A 477 51.06 1.33 -2.67
C SER A 477 50.74 2.67 -3.36
N PRO A 478 50.74 2.75 -4.70
CA PRO A 478 50.44 4.00 -5.40
C PRO A 478 49.05 4.51 -4.99
N SER A 479 48.96 5.80 -4.66
CA SER A 479 47.67 6.44 -4.35
C SER A 479 46.72 6.31 -5.53
N ASP A 480 45.40 6.34 -5.29
CA ASP A 480 44.39 6.26 -6.36
C ASP A 480 44.64 7.28 -7.49
N ASP A 481 45.13 8.49 -7.15
CA ASP A 481 45.50 9.52 -8.13
C ASP A 481 46.74 9.16 -8.99
N ALA A 482 47.69 8.42 -8.41
CA ALA A 482 48.89 7.96 -9.12
C ALA A 482 48.56 6.78 -10.05
N LEU A 483 47.63 5.91 -9.62
CA LEU A 483 47.05 4.88 -10.47
C LEU A 483 46.33 5.51 -11.67
N ASP A 484 45.56 6.58 -11.47
CA ASP A 484 44.84 7.27 -12.55
C ASP A 484 45.77 7.92 -13.60
N GLN A 485 46.91 8.48 -13.20
CA GLN A 485 47.93 8.96 -14.16
C GLN A 485 48.55 7.82 -14.97
N ILE A 486 48.86 6.70 -14.32
CA ILE A 486 49.41 5.51 -14.99
C ILE A 486 48.39 4.92 -15.98
N PHE A 487 47.10 4.91 -15.62
CA PHE A 487 46.03 4.46 -16.52
C PHE A 487 45.83 5.40 -17.72
N ALA A 488 45.88 6.72 -17.53
CA ALA A 488 45.73 7.69 -18.61
C ALA A 488 46.90 7.69 -19.62
N GLU A 489 48.13 7.51 -19.14
CA GLU A 489 49.30 7.34 -20.01
C GLU A 489 49.24 6.01 -20.79
N PHE A 490 48.66 4.98 -20.18
CA PHE A 490 48.50 3.67 -20.80
C PHE A 490 47.39 3.64 -21.85
N GLU A 491 46.23 4.26 -21.64
CA GLU A 491 45.18 4.34 -22.69
C GLU A 491 45.71 5.02 -23.96
N LYS A 492 46.59 6.01 -23.81
CA LYS A 492 47.32 6.63 -24.93
C LYS A 492 48.28 5.65 -25.62
N LYS A 493 49.01 4.84 -24.87
CA LYS A 493 49.94 3.82 -25.40
C LYS A 493 49.22 2.63 -26.03
N TRP A 494 48.15 2.15 -25.42
CA TRP A 494 47.37 1.01 -25.90
C TRP A 494 46.54 1.35 -27.15
N ALA A 495 46.09 2.61 -27.28
CA ALA A 495 45.48 3.09 -28.51
C ALA A 495 46.47 3.16 -29.69
N THR A 496 47.78 3.27 -29.40
CA THR A 496 48.85 3.36 -30.41
C THR A 496 49.50 2.00 -30.71
N GLU A 497 49.48 1.06 -29.77
CA GLU A 497 50.05 -0.29 -29.90
C GLU A 497 48.95 -1.37 -29.88
N LYS A 498 47.90 -1.23 -30.70
CA LYS A 498 46.95 -2.34 -30.89
C LYS A 498 47.71 -3.57 -31.41
N PRO A 499 47.69 -4.71 -30.70
CA PRO A 499 48.07 -5.97 -31.31
C PRO A 499 47.00 -6.32 -32.35
N GLU A 500 47.39 -6.62 -33.58
CA GLU A 500 46.50 -7.31 -34.51
C GLU A 500 46.24 -8.73 -33.99
N SER A 501 44.98 -9.14 -34.11
CA SER A 501 44.31 -10.38 -33.67
C SER A 501 43.95 -10.52 -32.18
#